data_AF-Q2GBG9-F1
#
_entry.id   AF-Q2GBG9-F1
#
_cell.length_a   1.000
_cell.length_b   1.000
_cell.length_c   1.000
_cell.angle_alpha   90.00
_cell.angle_beta   90.00
_cell.angle_gamma   90.00
#
_symmetry.space_group_name_H-M   'P 1'
#
loop_
_entity.id
_entity.type
_entity.pdbx_description
1 polymer ?
#
loop_
_entity_poly.entity_id
_entity_poly.type
_entity_poly.pdbx_seq_one_letter_code
_entity_poly.pdbx_strand_id
1 'polypeptide(L)'
;MVDIPAGLLAYFSDSKTEAAVDLLLAKQRPDVPDDVSWSDVPAYFRALRAARQIEVDYAILLHEIWSAVWKALPKPWVAKEPHEQVDDALLEPRRILGQNYALRAFERDKLRCELLVYGHKESGIQIGFNVFQGRASKLPRAVADWENDDGTYWSPANLVKLKRTIDLNPLRTYARDATNVIKSLDRD
;
A
#
# COMPACT_ATOMS: atom_id res chain seq x y z
N MET A 1 -4.92 -3.77 15.71
CA MET A 1 -5.99 -3.03 15.02
C MET A 1 -5.39 -1.75 14.50
N VAL A 2 -5.90 -1.23 13.39
CA VAL A 2 -5.49 0.05 12.80
C VAL A 2 -6.76 0.83 12.48
N ASP A 3 -6.81 2.12 12.81
CA ASP A 3 -8.01 2.94 12.62
C ASP A 3 -7.90 3.78 11.35
N ILE A 4 -8.99 3.84 10.58
CA ILE A 4 -9.07 4.67 9.37
C ILE A 4 -9.61 6.05 9.77
N PRO A 5 -8.92 7.15 9.42
CA PRO A 5 -9.44 8.51 9.59
C PRO A 5 -10.80 8.70 8.90
N ALA A 6 -11.68 9.50 9.50
CA ALA A 6 -13.06 9.65 9.00
C ALA A 6 -13.13 10.13 7.54
N GLY A 7 -12.24 11.03 7.12
CA GLY A 7 -12.17 11.51 5.73
C GLY A 7 -11.80 10.40 4.75
N LEU A 8 -10.79 9.60 5.09
CA LEU A 8 -10.36 8.45 4.28
C LEU A 8 -11.43 7.34 4.27
N LEU A 9 -12.13 7.13 5.38
CA LEU A 9 -13.26 6.20 5.43
C LEU A 9 -14.39 6.65 4.50
N ALA A 10 -14.70 7.95 4.47
CA ALA A 10 -15.69 8.51 3.54
C ALA A 10 -15.26 8.33 2.08
N TYR A 11 -13.98 8.55 1.77
CA TYR A 11 -13.42 8.29 0.44
C TYR A 11 -13.67 6.84 -0.02
N PHE A 12 -13.55 5.84 0.87
CA PHE A 12 -13.81 4.44 0.50
C PHE A 12 -15.28 4.03 0.47
N SER A 13 -16.17 4.75 1.16
CA SER A 13 -17.55 4.30 1.41
C SER A 13 -18.63 5.14 0.71
N ASP A 14 -18.30 6.36 0.28
CA ASP A 14 -19.20 7.25 -0.45
C ASP A 14 -18.64 7.58 -1.84
N SER A 15 -19.28 7.01 -2.86
CA SER A 15 -18.95 7.24 -4.27
C SER A 15 -18.92 8.71 -4.69
N LYS A 16 -19.71 9.59 -4.06
CA LYS A 16 -19.70 11.02 -4.37
C LYS A 16 -18.45 11.69 -3.80
N THR A 17 -18.08 11.34 -2.57
CA THR A 17 -16.84 11.79 -1.94
C THR A 17 -15.64 11.31 -2.72
N GLU A 18 -15.61 10.03 -3.12
CA GLU A 18 -14.57 9.46 -3.98
C GLU A 18 -14.39 10.27 -5.26
N ALA A 19 -15.46 10.43 -6.05
CA ALA A 19 -15.42 11.14 -7.32
C ALA A 19 -14.98 12.61 -7.17
N ALA A 20 -15.40 13.29 -6.09
CA ALA A 20 -15.00 14.67 -5.82
C ALA A 20 -13.51 14.78 -5.48
N VAL A 21 -12.98 13.86 -4.66
CA VAL A 21 -11.55 13.78 -4.33
C VAL A 21 -10.74 13.47 -5.59
N ASP A 22 -11.14 12.47 -6.36
CA ASP A 22 -10.44 12.08 -7.60
C ASP A 22 -10.39 13.24 -8.60
N LEU A 23 -11.50 13.98 -8.77
CA LEU A 23 -11.56 15.15 -9.63
C LEU A 23 -10.57 16.25 -9.19
N LEU A 24 -10.51 16.54 -7.89
CA LEU A 24 -9.58 17.54 -7.33
C LEU A 24 -8.13 17.13 -7.46
N LEU A 25 -7.84 15.82 -7.43
CA LEU A 25 -6.49 15.27 -7.50
C LEU A 25 -6.04 14.90 -8.91
N ALA A 26 -6.94 14.93 -9.90
CA ALA A 26 -6.68 14.52 -11.29
C ALA A 26 -5.40 15.15 -11.87
N LYS A 27 -5.15 16.43 -11.55
CA LYS A 27 -3.90 17.13 -11.91
C LYS A 27 -2.97 17.29 -10.70
N GLN A 28 -1.65 17.30 -10.94
CA GLN A 28 -0.67 17.62 -9.89
C GLN A 28 -0.84 19.06 -9.40
N ARG A 29 -1.16 19.97 -10.31
CA ARG A 29 -1.47 21.37 -10.04
C ARG A 29 -2.80 21.68 -10.73
N PRO A 30 -3.95 21.49 -10.04
CA PRO A 30 -5.24 21.74 -10.63
C PRO A 30 -5.46 23.25 -10.79
N ASP A 31 -5.89 23.64 -11.99
CA ASP A 31 -6.38 24.98 -12.27
C ASP A 31 -7.72 25.18 -11.54
N VAL A 32 -8.01 26.43 -11.13
CA VAL A 32 -9.33 26.77 -10.59
C VAL A 32 -10.35 26.61 -11.73
N PRO A 33 -11.46 25.87 -11.53
CA PRO A 33 -12.50 25.74 -12.55
C PRO A 33 -13.11 27.08 -12.97
N ASP A 34 -13.51 27.21 -14.24
CA ASP A 34 -14.02 28.45 -14.83
C ASP A 34 -15.33 28.95 -14.19
N ASP A 35 -16.09 28.06 -13.54
CA ASP A 35 -17.35 28.33 -12.86
C ASP A 35 -17.21 28.73 -11.39
N VAL A 36 -15.98 28.75 -10.85
CA VAL A 36 -15.71 29.19 -9.47
C VAL A 36 -15.67 30.72 -9.40
N SER A 37 -16.59 31.30 -8.64
CA SER A 37 -16.60 32.74 -8.38
C SER A 37 -15.51 33.15 -7.38
N TRP A 38 -15.13 34.43 -7.34
CA TRP A 38 -14.14 34.95 -6.37
C TRP A 38 -14.52 34.66 -4.91
N SER A 39 -15.83 34.64 -4.57
CA SER A 39 -16.30 34.29 -3.24
C SER A 39 -16.11 32.82 -2.87
N ASP A 40 -15.99 31.95 -3.87
CA ASP A 40 -15.86 30.49 -3.70
C ASP A 40 -14.42 30.01 -3.69
N VAL A 41 -13.46 30.85 -4.11
CA VAL A 41 -12.02 30.52 -4.13
C VAL A 41 -11.52 29.97 -2.77
N PRO A 42 -11.86 30.56 -1.60
CA PRO A 42 -11.47 29.98 -0.32
C PRO A 42 -12.06 28.58 -0.06
N ALA A 43 -13.29 28.32 -0.52
CA ALA A 43 -13.91 27.01 -0.40
C ALA A 43 -13.21 25.97 -1.30
N TYR A 44 -12.89 26.35 -2.54
CA TYR A 44 -12.09 25.52 -3.45
C TYR A 44 -10.74 25.11 -2.83
N PHE A 45 -9.97 26.06 -2.27
CA PHE A 45 -8.69 25.71 -1.66
C PHE A 45 -8.83 24.83 -0.40
N ARG A 46 -9.90 25.00 0.37
CA ARG A 46 -10.19 24.09 1.50
C ARG A 46 -10.51 22.68 1.00
N ALA A 47 -11.28 22.55 -0.08
CA ALA A 47 -11.59 21.27 -0.70
C ALA A 47 -10.33 20.60 -1.26
N LEU A 48 -9.50 21.33 -2.01
CA LEU A 48 -8.23 20.82 -2.53
C LEU A 48 -7.29 20.37 -1.40
N ARG A 49 -7.18 21.15 -0.32
CA ARG A 49 -6.40 20.76 0.86
C ARG A 49 -6.93 19.48 1.49
N ALA A 50 -8.25 19.35 1.64
CA ALA A 50 -8.86 18.14 2.18
C ALA A 50 -8.59 16.91 1.30
N ALA A 51 -8.67 17.06 -0.03
CA ALA A 51 -8.33 16.00 -0.97
C ALA A 51 -6.85 15.58 -0.86
N ARG A 52 -5.92 16.54 -0.73
CA ARG A 52 -4.50 16.24 -0.50
C ARG A 52 -4.25 15.55 0.84
N GLN A 53 -5.04 15.85 1.87
CA GLN A 53 -4.97 15.14 3.14
C GLN A 53 -5.34 13.66 2.98
N ILE A 54 -6.29 13.31 2.08
CA ILE A 54 -6.64 11.91 1.79
C ILE A 54 -5.44 11.12 1.24
N GLU A 55 -4.67 11.71 0.31
CA GLU A 55 -3.44 11.07 -0.21
C GLU A 55 -2.48 10.71 0.93
N VAL A 56 -2.27 11.65 1.86
CA VAL A 56 -1.36 11.49 2.99
C VAL A 56 -1.90 10.50 4.03
N ASP A 57 -3.16 10.62 4.41
CA ASP A 57 -3.84 9.72 5.35
C ASP A 57 -3.80 8.28 4.83
N TYR A 58 -3.97 8.09 3.52
CA TYR A 58 -3.91 6.78 2.91
C TYR A 58 -2.51 6.17 2.93
N ALA A 59 -1.48 6.97 2.61
CA ALA A 59 -0.10 6.53 2.71
C ALA A 59 0.28 6.14 4.15
N ILE A 60 -0.13 6.95 5.13
CA ILE A 60 0.05 6.65 6.56
C ILE A 60 -0.61 5.32 6.91
N LEU A 61 -1.89 5.15 6.52
CA LEU A 61 -2.65 3.92 6.79
C LEU A 61 -1.92 2.67 6.27
N LEU A 62 -1.48 2.68 5.01
CA LEU A 62 -0.80 1.52 4.43
C LEU A 62 0.53 1.21 5.15
N HIS A 63 1.29 2.22 5.55
CA HIS A 63 2.54 2.01 6.29
C HIS A 63 2.31 1.57 7.75
N GLU A 64 1.23 2.01 8.40
CA GLU A 64 0.81 1.51 9.71
C GLU A 64 0.37 0.05 9.63
N ILE A 65 -0.43 -0.32 8.62
CA ILE A 65 -0.81 -1.71 8.35
C ILE A 65 0.43 -2.55 8.07
N TRP A 66 1.35 -2.05 7.23
CA TRP A 66 2.61 -2.72 6.95
C TRP A 66 3.35 -3.03 8.25
N SER A 67 3.48 -2.03 9.13
CA SER A 67 4.20 -2.18 10.41
C SER A 67 3.50 -3.09 11.41
N ALA A 68 2.17 -3.22 11.31
CA ALA A 68 1.37 -4.07 12.17
C ALA A 68 1.34 -5.55 11.72
N VAL A 69 1.43 -5.79 10.41
CA VAL A 69 1.40 -7.15 9.83
C VAL A 69 2.82 -7.70 9.67
N TRP A 70 3.69 -6.95 9.00
CA TRP A 70 5.05 -7.36 8.72
C TRP A 70 5.96 -7.08 9.91
N LYS A 71 6.93 -7.97 10.08
CA LYS A 71 8.09 -7.75 10.96
C LYS A 71 9.31 -7.56 10.07
N ALA A 72 10.32 -6.85 10.58
CA ALA A 72 11.61 -6.81 9.91
C ALA A 72 12.12 -8.23 9.66
N LEU A 73 12.59 -8.50 8.44
CA LEU A 73 13.23 -9.76 8.14
C LEU A 73 14.49 -9.91 9.00
N PRO A 74 14.75 -11.09 9.60
CA PRO A 74 15.96 -11.30 10.38
C PRO A 74 17.18 -11.30 9.46
N LYS A 75 18.37 -11.11 10.06
CA LYS A 75 19.65 -11.30 9.37
C LYS A 75 19.67 -12.66 8.64
N PRO A 76 20.32 -12.74 7.46
CA PRO A 76 21.18 -11.72 6.84
C PRO A 76 20.46 -10.66 5.99
N TRP A 77 19.13 -10.62 5.96
CA TRP A 77 18.39 -9.58 5.26
C TRP A 77 18.59 -8.21 5.90
N VAL A 78 18.87 -7.20 5.08
CA VAL A 78 19.02 -5.80 5.49
C VAL A 78 17.91 -4.99 4.84
N ALA A 79 17.13 -4.28 5.65
CA ALA A 79 16.12 -3.37 5.13
C ALA A 79 16.80 -2.21 4.39
N LYS A 80 16.26 -1.84 3.23
CA LYS A 80 16.68 -0.62 2.53
C LYS A 80 16.21 0.61 3.28
N GLU A 81 17.03 1.65 3.30
CA GLU A 81 16.58 2.95 3.80
C GLU A 81 15.47 3.52 2.90
N PRO A 82 14.64 4.44 3.39
CA PRO A 82 13.54 5.02 2.60
C PRO A 82 13.97 5.62 1.25
N HIS A 83 15.16 6.24 1.18
CA HIS A 83 15.71 6.84 -0.04
C HIS A 83 16.47 5.87 -0.95
N GLU A 84 16.54 4.59 -0.55
CA GLU A 84 17.17 3.51 -1.32
C GLU A 84 16.13 2.50 -1.82
N GLN A 85 14.84 2.79 -1.66
CA GLN A 85 13.79 1.97 -2.24
C GLN A 85 13.91 1.98 -3.77
N VAL A 86 13.45 0.90 -4.41
CA VAL A 86 13.63 0.66 -5.86
C VAL A 86 13.09 1.81 -6.72
N ASP A 87 12.11 2.56 -6.19
CA ASP A 87 11.62 3.82 -6.73
C ASP A 87 11.24 4.71 -5.54
N ASP A 88 11.89 5.87 -5.40
CA ASP A 88 11.59 6.88 -4.36
C ASP A 88 10.12 7.28 -4.35
N ALA A 89 9.48 7.18 -5.51
CA ALA A 89 8.11 7.54 -5.66
C ALA A 89 7.13 6.51 -5.07
N LEU A 90 7.62 5.36 -4.59
CA LEU A 90 6.87 4.42 -3.76
C LEU A 90 6.58 4.97 -2.36
N LEU A 91 7.18 6.10 -1.99
CA LEU A 91 6.88 6.86 -0.77
C LEU A 91 6.09 8.15 -1.06
N GLU A 92 5.81 8.46 -2.34
CA GLU A 92 4.99 9.62 -2.72
C GLU A 92 3.51 9.32 -2.45
N PRO A 93 2.81 10.08 -1.58
CA PRO A 93 1.43 9.78 -1.21
C PRO A 93 0.46 9.66 -2.39
N ARG A 94 0.63 10.51 -3.41
CA ARG A 94 -0.16 10.47 -4.65
C ARG A 94 0.03 9.17 -5.41
N ARG A 95 1.26 8.66 -5.51
CA ARG A 95 1.53 7.38 -6.18
C ARG A 95 1.03 6.21 -5.36
N ILE A 96 1.18 6.24 -4.05
CA ILE A 96 0.61 5.21 -3.16
C ILE A 96 -0.91 5.13 -3.34
N LEU A 97 -1.62 6.27 -3.39
CA LEU A 97 -3.06 6.30 -3.67
C LEU A 97 -3.39 5.75 -5.07
N GLY A 98 -2.63 6.13 -6.10
CA GLY A 98 -2.87 5.66 -7.46
C GLY A 98 -2.55 4.17 -7.69
N GLN A 99 -1.56 3.63 -6.99
CA GLN A 99 -1.11 2.23 -7.11
C GLN A 99 -1.73 1.30 -6.07
N ASN A 100 -2.33 1.86 -5.02
CA ASN A 100 -2.98 1.14 -3.93
C ASN A 100 -2.06 0.25 -3.09
N TYR A 101 -0.74 0.43 -3.13
CA TYR A 101 0.18 -0.33 -2.28
C TYR A 101 1.31 0.49 -1.68
N ALA A 102 1.83 -0.02 -0.57
CA ALA A 102 3.08 0.38 0.03
C ALA A 102 4.00 -0.84 0.17
N LEU A 103 5.31 -0.66 -0.03
CA LEU A 103 6.28 -1.74 0.12
C LEU A 103 7.51 -1.32 0.93
N ARG A 104 8.24 -2.32 1.41
CA ARG A 104 9.62 -2.15 1.89
C ARG A 104 10.50 -3.22 1.29
N ALA A 105 11.61 -2.79 0.70
CA ALA A 105 12.62 -3.67 0.12
C ALA A 105 13.67 -4.08 1.17
N PHE A 106 14.14 -5.30 1.02
CA PHE A 106 15.22 -5.90 1.78
C PHE A 106 16.22 -6.52 0.81
N GLU A 107 17.51 -6.45 1.14
CA GLU A 107 18.56 -7.07 0.36
C GLU A 107 19.34 -8.10 1.15
N ARG A 108 19.82 -9.11 0.42
CA ARG A 108 20.78 -10.11 0.88
C ARG A 108 21.59 -10.59 -0.30
N ASP A 109 22.90 -10.34 -0.29
CA ASP A 109 23.79 -10.71 -1.39
C ASP A 109 23.30 -10.19 -2.76
N LYS A 110 22.84 -11.08 -3.64
CA LYS A 110 22.26 -10.77 -4.96
C LYS A 110 20.74 -10.82 -4.98
N LEU A 111 20.11 -11.05 -3.83
CA LEU A 111 18.68 -11.20 -3.68
C LEU A 111 18.04 -9.91 -3.16
N ARG A 112 16.89 -9.60 -3.74
CA ARG A 112 15.99 -8.55 -3.29
C ARG A 112 14.68 -9.17 -2.87
N CYS A 113 14.19 -8.85 -1.69
CA CYS A 113 12.87 -9.23 -1.21
C CYS A 113 12.05 -7.96 -1.03
N GLU A 114 10.80 -7.97 -1.49
CA GLU A 114 9.86 -6.89 -1.22
C GLU A 114 8.71 -7.45 -0.40
N LEU A 115 8.32 -6.74 0.66
CA LEU A 115 7.13 -7.02 1.45
C LEU A 115 6.14 -5.89 1.22
N LEU A 116 4.93 -6.23 0.80
CA LEU A 116 3.92 -5.31 0.31
C LEU A 116 2.66 -5.34 1.15
N VAL A 117 1.95 -4.23 1.20
CA VAL A 117 0.55 -4.12 1.61
C VAL A 117 -0.21 -3.44 0.49
N TYR A 118 -1.31 -4.05 0.07
CA TYR A 118 -2.23 -3.49 -0.91
C TYR A 118 -3.57 -3.18 -0.22
N GLY A 119 -4.18 -2.06 -0.55
CA GLY A 119 -5.49 -1.65 -0.06
C GLY A 119 -6.40 -1.19 -1.20
N HIS A 120 -7.59 -1.74 -1.31
CA HIS A 120 -8.57 -1.23 -2.26
C HIS A 120 -9.99 -1.43 -1.74
N LYS A 121 -10.92 -0.56 -2.12
CA LYS A 121 -12.31 -0.63 -1.65
C LYS A 121 -12.98 -1.96 -1.99
N GLU A 122 -12.63 -2.57 -3.12
CA GLU A 122 -13.25 -3.81 -3.59
C GLU A 122 -12.58 -5.07 -3.03
N SER A 123 -11.24 -5.12 -3.01
CA SER A 123 -10.49 -6.30 -2.55
C SER A 123 -10.12 -6.24 -1.06
N GLY A 124 -10.34 -5.12 -0.38
CA GLY A 124 -9.94 -4.91 0.99
C GLY A 124 -8.42 -4.76 1.15
N ILE A 125 -7.88 -5.26 2.26
CA ILE A 125 -6.45 -5.28 2.54
C ILE A 125 -5.89 -6.65 2.18
N GLN A 126 -4.82 -6.64 1.38
CA GLN A 126 -3.99 -7.79 1.06
C GLN A 126 -2.54 -7.51 1.46
N ILE A 127 -1.79 -8.57 1.73
CA ILE A 127 -0.33 -8.48 1.86
C ILE A 127 0.32 -9.28 0.77
N GLY A 128 1.49 -8.81 0.33
CA GLY A 128 2.23 -9.45 -0.75
C GLY A 128 3.70 -9.64 -0.44
N PHE A 129 4.34 -10.58 -1.10
CA PHE A 129 5.79 -10.70 -1.08
C PHE A 129 6.35 -11.22 -2.40
N ASN A 130 7.57 -10.79 -2.70
CA ASN A 130 8.34 -11.31 -3.82
C ASN A 130 9.82 -11.44 -3.42
N VAL A 131 10.55 -12.33 -4.09
CA VAL A 131 12.01 -12.46 -3.96
C VAL A 131 12.61 -12.63 -5.34
N PHE A 132 13.54 -11.75 -5.71
CA PHE A 132 14.18 -11.73 -7.01
C PHE A 132 15.70 -11.83 -6.92
N GLN A 133 16.31 -12.45 -7.94
CA GLN A 133 17.73 -12.31 -8.26
C GLN A 133 17.83 -11.70 -9.66
N GLY A 134 18.17 -10.41 -9.76
CA GLY A 134 18.01 -9.68 -11.01
C GLY A 134 16.53 -9.65 -11.43
N ARG A 135 16.20 -10.22 -12.59
CA ARG A 135 14.80 -10.32 -13.09
C ARG A 135 14.14 -11.67 -12.79
N ALA A 136 14.88 -12.64 -12.23
CA ALA A 136 14.37 -13.99 -12.01
C ALA A 136 13.74 -14.09 -10.61
N SER A 137 12.47 -14.49 -10.53
CA SER A 137 11.86 -14.86 -9.25
C SER A 137 12.57 -16.08 -8.67
N LYS A 138 12.78 -16.04 -7.35
CA LYS A 138 13.36 -17.14 -6.56
C LYS A 138 12.35 -17.83 -5.66
N LEU A 139 11.10 -17.38 -5.71
CA LEU A 139 10.02 -18.06 -5.01
C LEU A 139 9.67 -19.37 -5.73
N PRO A 140 9.10 -20.35 -5.00
CA PRO A 140 8.50 -21.53 -5.62
C PRO A 140 7.48 -21.14 -6.70
N ARG A 141 7.18 -22.06 -7.63
CA ARG A 141 6.16 -21.83 -8.68
C ARG A 141 4.74 -21.68 -8.13
N ALA A 142 4.49 -22.22 -6.94
CA ALA A 142 3.24 -22.07 -6.22
C ALA A 142 3.52 -22.02 -4.73
N VAL A 143 2.81 -21.15 -4.02
CA VAL A 143 2.77 -21.11 -2.55
C VAL A 143 1.31 -21.36 -2.17
N ALA A 144 1.07 -22.36 -1.33
CA ALA A 144 -0.29 -22.78 -0.98
C ALA A 144 -1.09 -21.62 -0.37
N ASP A 145 -2.33 -21.43 -0.85
CA ASP A 145 -3.25 -20.36 -0.43
C ASP A 145 -2.83 -18.93 -0.80
N TRP A 146 -1.80 -18.75 -1.65
CA TRP A 146 -1.43 -17.45 -2.21
C TRP A 146 -1.80 -17.35 -3.69
N GLU A 147 -2.22 -16.16 -4.08
CA GLU A 147 -2.48 -15.79 -5.48
C GLU A 147 -1.20 -15.23 -6.09
N ASN A 148 -0.74 -15.77 -7.23
CA ASN A 148 0.44 -15.24 -7.92
C ASN A 148 0.03 -14.24 -9.00
N ASP A 149 0.62 -13.05 -8.96
CA ASP A 149 0.49 -12.02 -9.99
C ASP A 149 1.88 -11.49 -10.33
N ASP A 150 2.31 -11.78 -11.56
CA ASP A 150 3.62 -11.40 -12.14
C ASP A 150 4.82 -11.57 -11.17
N GLY A 151 4.90 -12.72 -10.49
CA GLY A 151 6.00 -13.03 -9.58
C GLY A 151 5.87 -12.45 -8.17
N THR A 152 4.81 -11.70 -7.87
CA THR A 152 4.40 -11.33 -6.51
C THR A 152 3.30 -12.27 -6.04
N TYR A 153 3.45 -12.81 -4.84
CA TYR A 153 2.40 -13.58 -4.19
C TYR A 153 1.58 -12.70 -3.27
N TRP A 154 0.26 -12.72 -3.43
CA TRP A 154 -0.71 -11.97 -2.64
C TRP A 154 -1.57 -12.89 -1.79
N SER A 155 -1.86 -12.47 -0.56
CA SER A 155 -2.90 -13.10 0.25
C SER A 155 -4.26 -12.93 -0.44
N PRO A 156 -5.22 -13.86 -0.27
CA PRO A 156 -6.53 -13.77 -0.88
C PRO A 156 -7.22 -12.43 -0.64
N ALA A 157 -7.90 -11.94 -1.67
CA ALA A 157 -8.73 -10.75 -1.56
C ALA A 157 -9.85 -10.95 -0.51
N ASN A 158 -10.35 -9.85 0.04
CA ASN A 158 -11.52 -9.78 0.92
C ASN A 158 -11.37 -10.43 2.30
N LEU A 159 -10.18 -10.91 2.66
CA LEU A 159 -9.89 -11.42 4.02
C LEU A 159 -10.04 -10.34 5.09
N VAL A 160 -9.63 -9.10 4.76
CA VAL A 160 -9.72 -7.95 5.66
C VAL A 160 -10.37 -6.80 4.91
N LYS A 161 -11.53 -6.34 5.39
CA LYS A 161 -12.28 -5.24 4.77
C LYS A 161 -11.83 -3.88 5.30
N LEU A 162 -11.83 -2.87 4.42
CA LEU A 162 -11.67 -1.47 4.81
C LEU A 162 -12.91 -1.02 5.59
N LYS A 163 -12.73 -0.77 6.88
CA LYS A 163 -13.76 -0.28 7.81
C LYS A 163 -13.07 0.56 8.88
N ARG A 164 -13.84 1.34 9.65
CA ARG A 164 -13.32 2.28 10.65
C ARG A 164 -12.17 1.74 11.51
N THR A 165 -12.28 0.49 11.99
CA THR A 165 -11.22 -0.19 12.72
C THR A 165 -10.92 -1.52 12.03
N ILE A 166 -9.71 -1.65 11.51
CA ILE A 166 -9.26 -2.82 10.75
C ILE A 166 -8.69 -3.87 11.71
N ASP A 167 -9.23 -5.09 11.65
CA ASP A 167 -8.62 -6.26 12.28
C ASP A 167 -7.68 -6.95 11.30
N LEU A 168 -6.40 -6.99 11.65
CA LEU A 168 -5.32 -7.54 10.84
C LEU A 168 -4.96 -8.98 11.23
N ASN A 169 -5.65 -9.57 12.21
CA ASN A 169 -5.41 -10.94 12.64
C ASN A 169 -5.48 -11.97 11.49
N PRO A 170 -6.42 -11.88 10.53
CA PRO A 170 -6.45 -12.81 9.40
C PRO A 170 -5.16 -12.85 8.56
N LEU A 171 -4.41 -11.74 8.52
CA LEU A 171 -3.18 -11.61 7.72
C LEU A 171 -1.94 -12.17 8.44
N ARG A 172 -2.01 -12.45 9.75
CA ARG A 172 -0.85 -12.89 10.54
C ARG A 172 -0.31 -14.25 10.11
N THR A 173 -1.20 -15.18 9.77
CA THR A 173 -0.82 -16.51 9.27
C THR A 173 -0.07 -16.37 7.95
N TYR A 174 -0.61 -15.62 7.00
CA TYR A 174 0.06 -15.30 5.75
C TYR A 174 1.42 -14.64 5.96
N ALA A 175 1.52 -13.62 6.81
CA ALA A 175 2.80 -12.95 7.06
C ALA A 175 3.89 -13.91 7.60
N ARG A 176 3.49 -14.84 8.49
CA ARG A 176 4.37 -15.89 9.00
C ARG A 176 4.78 -16.87 7.91
N ASP A 177 3.84 -17.31 7.08
CA ASP A 177 4.07 -18.32 6.06
C ASP A 177 4.98 -17.76 4.95
N ALA A 178 4.76 -16.51 4.52
CA ALA A 178 5.68 -15.78 3.63
C ALA A 178 7.09 -15.71 4.22
N THR A 179 7.22 -15.38 5.51
CA THR A 179 8.52 -15.35 6.19
C THR A 179 9.20 -16.72 6.20
N ASN A 180 8.44 -17.81 6.34
CA ASN A 180 8.97 -19.17 6.31
C ASN A 180 9.46 -19.55 4.90
N VAL A 181 8.71 -19.16 3.86
CA VAL A 181 9.13 -19.34 2.46
C VAL A 181 10.43 -18.58 2.21
N ILE A 182 10.50 -17.30 2.59
CA ILE A 182 11.72 -16.48 2.43
C ILE A 182 12.91 -17.14 3.14
N LYS A 183 12.73 -17.63 4.37
CA LYS A 183 13.79 -18.32 5.13
C LYS A 183 14.21 -19.66 4.53
N SER A 184 13.33 -20.36 3.82
CA SER A 184 13.74 -21.61 3.16
C SER A 184 14.76 -21.37 2.04
N LEU A 185 14.75 -20.18 1.43
CA LEU A 185 15.76 -19.75 0.47
C LEU A 185 17.12 -19.44 1.11
N ASP A 186 17.25 -19.49 2.44
CA ASP A 186 18.52 -19.35 3.16
C ASP A 186 19.33 -20.66 3.14
N ARG A 187 18.70 -21.79 2.78
CA ARG A 187 19.26 -23.14 2.91
C ARG A 187 19.72 -23.74 1.58
N ASP A 188 19.49 -23.05 0.47
CA ASP A 188 19.89 -23.40 -0.90
C ASP A 188 21.08 -22.54 -1.35
#